data_AF-A0A3A0BUP8-F1
#
_entry.id   AF-A0A3A0BUP8-F1
#
_cell.length_a   1.000
_cell.length_b   1.000
_cell.length_c   1.000
_cell.angle_alpha   90.00
_cell.angle_beta   90.00
_cell.angle_gamma   90.00
#
_symmetry.space_group_name_H-M   'P 1'
#
loop_
_entity.id
_entity.type
_entity.pdbx_description
1 polymer ?
#
loop_
_entity_poly.entity_id
_entity_poly.type
_entity_poly.pdbx_seq_one_letter_code
_entity_poly.pdbx_strand_id
1 'polypeptide(L)'
;MDLIGATTIESHGRRIAYDCAGVTRAVYLAHGIDLYDDGVADGKENGVRLIYNHLRAHGRLHRGPAVQAGDLVFFDNTWDYDGDGLANDPLTHIGIVERAEADGTVVFISRVAGAIERYRMNLSQPHVHRSADGRLLNDYMRRKRRLDQAQTAYLTGELFAGFGTRVIEYRQP
;
A
#
# COMPACT_ATOMS: atom_id res chain seq x y z
N MET A 1 18.50 0.61 -2.22
CA MET A 1 18.16 1.29 -0.96
C MET A 1 17.59 0.22 -0.03
N ASP A 2 18.14 0.06 1.17
CA ASP A 2 17.51 -0.79 2.19
C ASP A 2 16.55 0.07 3.01
N LEU A 3 15.27 -0.29 3.01
CA LEU A 3 14.19 0.46 3.64
C LEU A 3 13.67 -0.20 4.91
N ILE A 4 13.90 -1.51 5.08
CA ILE A 4 13.36 -2.24 6.22
C ILE A 4 14.08 -1.78 7.49
N GLY A 5 13.31 -1.34 8.48
CA GLY A 5 13.85 -0.79 9.74
C GLY A 5 14.41 0.64 9.66
N ALA A 6 14.40 1.30 8.49
CA ALA A 6 14.79 2.70 8.38
C ALA A 6 13.77 3.61 9.08
N THR A 7 14.22 4.69 9.72
CA THR A 7 13.34 5.65 10.45
C THR A 7 13.26 7.03 9.79
N THR A 8 14.08 7.26 8.77
CA THR A 8 14.08 8.46 7.93
C THR A 8 14.26 8.05 6.46
N ILE A 9 13.75 8.89 5.56
CA ILE A 9 13.86 8.67 4.12
C ILE A 9 14.28 9.97 3.44
N GLU A 10 15.28 9.87 2.58
CA GLU A 10 15.78 10.98 1.77
C GLU A 10 15.85 10.57 0.31
N SER A 11 15.57 11.51 -0.58
CA SER A 11 15.72 11.35 -2.02
C SER A 11 16.32 12.64 -2.60
N HIS A 12 17.45 12.50 -3.32
CA HIS A 12 18.21 13.63 -3.89
C HIS A 12 18.49 14.78 -2.89
N GLY A 13 18.88 14.45 -1.65
CA GLY A 13 19.18 15.44 -0.61
C GLY A 13 17.96 16.13 0.00
N ARG A 14 16.74 15.68 -0.32
CA ARG A 14 15.49 16.17 0.27
C ARG A 14 14.86 15.10 1.13
N ARG A 15 14.40 15.49 2.32
CA ARG A 15 13.63 14.61 3.21
C ARG A 15 12.26 14.31 2.62
N ILE A 16 11.89 13.04 2.62
CA ILE A 16 10.56 12.56 2.23
C ILE A 16 9.73 12.32 3.49
N ALA A 17 8.41 12.49 3.37
CA ALA A 17 7.49 12.16 4.45
C ALA A 17 7.68 10.69 4.88
N TYR A 18 7.75 10.45 6.19
CA TYR A 18 7.94 9.11 6.73
C TYR A 18 6.57 8.48 7.05
N ASP A 19 5.79 8.27 5.99
CA ASP A 19 4.47 7.62 5.98
C ASP A 19 4.40 6.59 4.83
N CYS A 20 3.28 5.86 4.71
CA CYS A 20 3.14 4.82 3.68
C CYS A 20 3.28 5.35 2.24
N ALA A 21 2.76 6.55 1.95
CA ALA A 21 2.84 7.16 0.64
C ALA A 21 4.25 7.67 0.34
N GLY A 22 4.90 8.31 1.32
CA GLY A 22 6.27 8.80 1.20
C GLY A 22 7.29 7.68 1.04
N VAL A 23 7.14 6.57 1.77
CA VAL A 23 7.94 5.34 1.55
C VAL A 23 7.78 4.83 0.12
N THR A 24 6.54 4.76 -0.35
CA THR A 24 6.23 4.30 -1.70
C THR A 24 6.85 5.22 -2.77
N ARG A 25 6.68 6.53 -2.60
CA ARG A 25 7.25 7.56 -3.48
C ARG A 25 8.78 7.48 -3.51
N ALA A 26 9.43 7.28 -2.37
CA ALA A 26 10.88 7.22 -2.30
C ALA A 26 11.47 6.05 -3.10
N VAL A 27 10.82 4.87 -3.08
CA VAL A 27 11.23 3.73 -3.91
C VAL A 27 11.14 4.09 -5.39
N TYR A 28 10.04 4.66 -5.84
CA TYR A 28 9.86 5.03 -7.24
C TYR A 28 10.81 6.16 -7.68
N LEU A 29 11.07 7.13 -6.80
CA LEU A 29 12.05 8.19 -7.06
C LEU A 29 13.47 7.64 -7.25
N ALA A 30 13.85 6.58 -6.52
CA ALA A 30 15.13 5.91 -6.74
C ALA A 30 15.25 5.27 -8.14
N HIS A 31 14.14 5.08 -8.83
CA HIS A 31 14.05 4.64 -10.22
C HIS A 31 13.70 5.76 -11.20
N GLY A 32 13.77 7.03 -10.77
CA GLY A 32 13.53 8.20 -11.62
C GLY A 32 12.06 8.48 -11.92
N ILE A 33 11.13 7.87 -11.18
CA ILE A 33 9.69 8.08 -11.35
C ILE A 33 9.15 8.86 -10.14
N ASP A 34 8.63 10.07 -10.36
CA ASP A 34 7.91 10.78 -9.31
C ASP A 34 6.41 10.49 -9.39
N LEU A 35 5.89 9.72 -8.43
CA LEU A 35 4.47 9.37 -8.36
C LEU A 35 3.56 10.56 -8.03
N TYR A 36 4.13 11.74 -7.73
CA TYR A 36 3.36 12.95 -7.41
C TYR A 36 3.36 13.95 -8.58
N ASP A 37 3.99 13.65 -9.72
CA ASP A 37 4.23 14.62 -10.82
C ASP A 37 2.94 15.16 -11.46
N ASP A 38 1.82 14.41 -11.40
CA ASP A 38 0.51 14.85 -11.93
C ASP A 38 -0.35 15.65 -10.95
N GLY A 39 0.07 15.72 -9.68
CA GLY A 39 -0.70 16.33 -8.62
C GLY A 39 -0.16 17.69 -8.23
N VAL A 40 -1.04 18.68 -8.09
CA VAL A 40 -0.70 19.84 -7.29
C VAL A 40 -0.75 19.38 -5.83
N ALA A 41 0.41 19.04 -5.27
CA ALA A 41 0.55 18.85 -3.83
C ALA A 41 0.39 20.21 -3.14
N ASP A 42 -0.84 20.74 -3.10
CA ASP A 42 -1.21 21.93 -2.33
C ASP A 42 -1.16 21.69 -0.81
N GLY A 43 -0.69 20.50 -0.41
CA GLY A 43 -0.49 20.05 0.96
C GLY A 43 -1.75 19.46 1.59
N LYS A 44 -2.89 19.42 0.89
CA LYS A 44 -4.18 18.95 1.44
C LYS A 44 -4.58 17.56 0.95
N GLU A 45 -4.09 17.12 -0.19
CA GLU A 45 -4.43 15.79 -0.72
C GLU A 45 -3.65 14.66 -0.02
N ASN A 46 -4.37 13.60 0.34
CA ASN A 46 -3.80 12.35 0.86
C ASN A 46 -2.77 11.79 -0.15
N GLY A 47 -1.54 11.54 0.29
CA GLY A 47 -0.47 11.01 -0.55
C GLY A 47 -0.82 9.71 -1.29
N VAL A 48 -1.65 8.86 -0.70
CA VAL A 48 -2.14 7.63 -1.36
C VAL A 48 -3.03 7.98 -2.56
N ARG A 49 -3.87 9.02 -2.45
CA ARG A 49 -4.74 9.51 -3.53
C ARG A 49 -3.91 10.07 -4.69
N LEU A 50 -2.84 10.82 -4.38
CA LEU A 50 -1.91 11.33 -5.38
C LEU A 50 -1.31 10.19 -6.21
N ILE A 51 -0.79 9.16 -5.54
CA ILE A 51 -0.22 7.98 -6.21
C ILE A 51 -1.26 7.24 -7.04
N TYR A 52 -2.47 7.04 -6.49
CA TYR A 52 -3.55 6.38 -7.22
C TYR A 52 -3.93 7.14 -8.50
N ASN A 53 -4.03 8.47 -8.42
CA ASN A 53 -4.33 9.32 -9.56
C ASN A 53 -3.22 9.25 -10.62
N HIS A 54 -1.94 9.23 -10.20
CA HIS A 54 -0.81 9.04 -11.11
C HIS A 54 -0.90 7.69 -11.84
N LEU A 55 -1.17 6.60 -11.13
CA LEU A 55 -1.34 5.28 -11.76
C LEU A 55 -2.57 5.19 -12.65
N ARG A 56 -3.63 5.95 -12.36
CA ARG A 56 -4.80 6.05 -13.24
C ARG A 56 -4.45 6.74 -14.56
N ALA A 57 -3.57 7.74 -14.53
CA ALA A 57 -3.14 8.48 -15.72
C ALA A 57 -2.07 7.74 -16.54
N HIS A 58 -1.09 7.12 -15.86
CA HIS A 58 0.13 6.60 -16.51
C HIS A 58 0.36 5.10 -16.29
N GLY A 59 -0.61 4.40 -15.74
CA GLY A 59 -0.49 3.01 -15.40
C GLY A 59 -1.78 2.26 -15.66
N ARG A 60 -1.98 1.20 -14.89
CA ARG A 60 -3.19 0.41 -14.91
C ARG A 60 -3.60 0.04 -13.50
N LEU A 61 -4.86 0.32 -13.17
CA LEU A 61 -5.49 -0.15 -11.95
C LEU A 61 -6.21 -1.47 -12.23
N HIS A 62 -6.09 -2.46 -11.34
CA HIS A 62 -6.70 -3.78 -11.50
C HIS A 62 -6.96 -4.47 -10.15
N ARG A 63 -7.64 -5.62 -10.16
CA ARG A 63 -7.96 -6.41 -8.96
C ARG A 63 -7.30 -7.80 -8.94
N GLY A 64 -6.19 -7.96 -9.66
CA GLY A 64 -5.48 -9.25 -9.79
C GLY A 64 -6.07 -10.17 -10.87
N PRO A 65 -5.76 -11.50 -10.85
CA PRO A 65 -4.96 -12.19 -9.83
C PRO A 65 -3.45 -12.03 -10.02
N ALA A 66 -3.00 -11.71 -11.24
CA ALA A 66 -1.58 -11.51 -11.51
C ALA A 66 -1.11 -10.16 -10.95
N VAL A 67 -0.08 -10.21 -10.12
CA VAL A 67 0.62 -9.06 -9.54
C VAL A 67 2.11 -9.36 -9.58
N GLN A 68 2.92 -8.34 -9.86
CA GLN A 68 4.36 -8.44 -10.05
C GLN A 68 5.11 -7.63 -8.99
N ALA A 69 6.38 -7.96 -8.79
CA ALA A 69 7.26 -7.14 -7.96
C ALA A 69 7.29 -5.69 -8.50
N GLY A 70 7.14 -4.73 -7.61
CA GLY A 70 7.04 -3.30 -7.95
C GLY A 70 5.62 -2.78 -8.14
N ASP A 71 4.62 -3.64 -8.34
CA ASP A 71 3.21 -3.21 -8.32
C ASP A 71 2.84 -2.60 -6.97
N LEU A 72 1.85 -1.73 -6.97
CA LEU A 72 1.33 -1.09 -5.77
C LEU A 72 0.04 -1.78 -5.33
N VAL A 73 -0.14 -1.96 -4.03
CA VAL A 73 -1.37 -2.47 -3.42
C VAL A 73 -2.02 -1.37 -2.59
N PHE A 74 -3.31 -1.15 -2.78
CA PHE A 74 -4.10 -0.12 -2.11
C PHE A 74 -5.08 -0.76 -1.11
N PHE A 75 -5.31 -0.06 -0.01
CA PHE A 75 -6.26 -0.47 1.01
C PHE A 75 -7.17 0.69 1.42
N ASP A 76 -8.42 0.34 1.74
CA ASP A 76 -9.44 1.22 2.28
C ASP A 76 -9.58 0.99 3.79
N ASN A 77 -10.14 1.96 4.52
CA ASN A 77 -10.61 1.80 5.90
C ASN A 77 -9.58 1.33 6.94
N THR A 78 -8.29 1.50 6.67
CA THR A 78 -7.19 1.09 7.57
C THR A 78 -7.07 1.99 8.79
N TRP A 79 -7.61 3.20 8.71
CA TRP A 79 -7.85 4.14 9.79
C TRP A 79 -8.99 5.09 9.38
N ASP A 80 -9.53 5.78 10.38
CA ASP A 80 -10.65 6.71 10.28
C ASP A 80 -10.12 8.08 9.82
N TYR A 81 -10.16 8.33 8.51
CA TYR A 81 -9.47 9.46 7.87
C TYR A 81 -10.22 10.77 8.07
N ASP A 82 -11.54 10.77 7.93
CA ASP A 82 -12.38 11.96 8.11
C ASP A 82 -12.88 12.17 9.55
N GLY A 83 -12.74 11.16 10.42
CA GLY A 83 -13.07 11.24 11.84
C GLY A 83 -14.55 11.02 12.15
N ASP A 84 -15.35 10.50 11.22
CA ASP A 84 -16.78 10.22 11.43
C ASP A 84 -17.04 8.90 12.18
N GLY A 85 -16.00 8.07 12.35
CA GLY A 85 -16.09 6.79 13.06
C GLY A 85 -16.62 5.62 12.22
N LEU A 86 -16.91 5.83 10.95
CA LEU A 86 -17.40 4.83 10.02
C LEU A 86 -16.24 4.14 9.26
N ALA A 87 -16.58 3.17 8.43
CA ALA A 87 -15.63 2.46 7.56
C ALA A 87 -15.96 2.78 6.09
N ASN A 88 -15.79 4.05 5.74
CA ASN A 88 -16.15 4.69 4.47
C ASN A 88 -15.00 5.55 3.91
N ASP A 89 -13.77 5.28 4.33
CA ASP A 89 -12.57 6.00 3.92
C ASP A 89 -11.81 5.23 2.84
N PRO A 90 -11.94 5.61 1.55
CA PRO A 90 -11.18 4.99 0.48
C PRO A 90 -9.73 5.48 0.44
N LEU A 91 -8.82 4.59 0.04
CA LEU A 91 -7.39 4.86 -0.19
C LEU A 91 -6.67 5.41 1.04
N THR A 92 -6.86 4.74 2.19
CA THR A 92 -6.21 5.12 3.45
C THR A 92 -4.81 4.53 3.61
N HIS A 93 -4.43 3.57 2.78
CA HIS A 93 -3.10 2.96 2.83
C HIS A 93 -2.63 2.42 1.48
N ILE A 94 -1.31 2.25 1.36
CA ILE A 94 -0.62 1.73 0.18
C ILE A 94 0.60 0.93 0.58
N GLY A 95 1.00 -0.05 -0.23
CA GLY A 95 2.28 -0.73 -0.13
C GLY A 95 2.85 -1.12 -1.49
N ILE A 96 4.11 -1.55 -1.52
CA ILE A 96 4.81 -2.02 -2.73
C ILE A 96 4.94 -3.53 -2.68
N VAL A 97 4.44 -4.21 -3.71
CA VAL A 97 4.55 -5.66 -3.84
C VAL A 97 6.01 -6.04 -4.01
N GLU A 98 6.50 -6.90 -3.12
CA GLU A 98 7.83 -7.51 -3.20
C GLU A 98 7.76 -8.80 -4.02
N ARG A 99 6.75 -9.64 -3.78
CA ARG A 99 6.52 -10.89 -4.52
C ARG A 99 5.12 -11.44 -4.30
N ALA A 100 4.71 -12.38 -5.15
CA ALA A 100 3.61 -13.30 -4.90
C ALA A 100 4.14 -14.71 -4.62
N GLU A 101 3.60 -15.37 -3.60
CA GLU A 101 3.92 -16.74 -3.24
C GLU A 101 3.02 -17.74 -4.00
N ALA A 102 3.44 -19.01 -4.04
CA ALA A 102 2.78 -20.04 -4.85
C ALA A 102 1.31 -20.31 -4.47
N ASP A 103 0.92 -19.97 -3.24
CA ASP A 103 -0.44 -20.10 -2.72
C ASP A 103 -1.31 -18.84 -2.94
N GLY A 104 -0.79 -17.86 -3.69
CA GLY A 104 -1.45 -16.58 -3.92
C GLY A 104 -1.27 -15.55 -2.80
N THR A 105 -0.46 -15.83 -1.77
CA THR A 105 -0.12 -14.82 -0.75
C THR A 105 0.80 -13.77 -1.36
N VAL A 106 0.35 -12.51 -1.36
CA VAL A 106 1.13 -11.36 -1.78
C VAL A 106 1.92 -10.85 -0.60
N VAL A 107 3.23 -10.74 -0.76
CA VAL A 107 4.14 -10.13 0.20
C VAL A 107 4.49 -8.74 -0.30
N PHE A 108 4.27 -7.74 0.54
CA PHE A 108 4.48 -6.34 0.20
C PHE A 108 5.17 -5.60 1.33
N ILE A 109 5.87 -4.52 0.98
CA ILE A 109 6.54 -3.63 1.92
C ILE A 109 5.66 -2.39 2.08
N SER A 110 5.43 -2.00 3.33
CA SER A 110 4.76 -0.74 3.64
C SER A 110 5.27 -0.19 4.97
N ARG A 111 4.82 1.01 5.33
CA ARG A 111 5.00 1.58 6.66
C ARG A 111 3.70 1.66 7.43
N VAL A 112 3.53 0.77 8.40
CA VAL A 112 2.40 0.73 9.33
C VAL A 112 2.91 1.01 10.75
N ALA A 113 2.13 1.74 11.56
CA ALA A 113 2.40 1.97 12.98
C ALA A 113 3.82 2.49 13.34
N GLY A 114 4.55 3.10 12.40
CA GLY A 114 5.86 3.70 12.63
C GLY A 114 7.06 2.94 12.05
N ALA A 115 6.87 1.73 11.55
CA ALA A 115 7.96 0.90 11.02
C ALA A 115 7.71 0.51 9.55
N ILE A 116 8.78 0.42 8.78
CA ILE A 116 8.75 -0.15 7.43
C ILE A 116 9.01 -1.66 7.55
N GLU A 117 8.03 -2.48 7.20
CA GLU A 117 8.07 -3.93 7.36
C GLU A 117 7.45 -4.65 6.15
N ARG A 118 7.58 -5.98 6.16
CA ARG A 118 6.91 -6.87 5.21
C ARG A 118 5.58 -7.34 5.77
N TYR A 119 4.54 -7.20 4.97
CA TYR A 119 3.17 -7.63 5.24
C TYR A 119 2.72 -8.65 4.20
N ARG A 120 1.71 -9.43 4.57
CA ARG A 120 1.11 -10.50 3.76
C ARG A 120 -0.35 -10.22 3.53
N MET A 121 -0.83 -10.59 2.36
CA MET A 121 -2.24 -10.53 1.97
C MET A 121 -2.59 -11.73 1.10
N ASN A 122 -3.66 -12.44 1.44
CA ASN A 122 -4.17 -13.53 0.62
C ASN A 122 -5.66 -13.32 0.32
N LEU A 123 -5.96 -13.00 -0.94
CA LEU A 123 -7.32 -12.69 -1.38
C LEU A 123 -8.21 -13.94 -1.54
N SER A 124 -7.64 -15.15 -1.55
CA SER A 124 -8.44 -16.40 -1.55
C SER A 124 -9.02 -16.70 -0.16
N GLN A 125 -8.40 -16.15 0.89
CA GLN A 125 -8.79 -16.34 2.28
C GLN A 125 -8.71 -15.00 3.04
N PRO A 126 -9.49 -13.98 2.65
CA PRO A 126 -9.30 -12.60 3.10
C PRO A 126 -9.52 -12.41 4.62
N HIS A 127 -10.42 -13.19 5.21
CA HIS A 127 -10.78 -13.14 6.63
C HIS A 127 -9.88 -14.01 7.54
N VAL A 128 -8.85 -14.65 6.98
CA VAL A 128 -8.01 -15.62 7.70
C VAL A 128 -6.64 -15.01 7.97
N HIS A 129 -6.33 -14.76 9.24
CA HIS A 129 -4.99 -14.30 9.64
C HIS A 129 -3.94 -15.39 9.39
N ARG A 130 -4.20 -16.62 9.86
CA ARG A 130 -3.34 -17.79 9.68
C ARG A 130 -4.12 -18.99 9.19
N SER A 131 -3.58 -19.73 8.24
CA SER A 131 -4.15 -21.02 7.81
C SER A 131 -4.09 -22.06 8.93
N ALA A 132 -4.80 -23.17 8.73
CA ALA A 132 -4.87 -24.28 9.68
C ALA A 132 -3.48 -24.89 10.01
N ASP A 133 -2.51 -24.80 9.09
CA ASP A 133 -1.13 -25.24 9.27
C ASP A 133 -0.22 -24.17 9.92
N GLY A 134 -0.78 -23.02 10.33
CA GLY A 134 -0.09 -21.96 11.07
C GLY A 134 0.59 -20.89 10.21
N ARG A 135 0.59 -21.03 8.88
CA ARG A 135 1.17 -20.03 7.97
C ARG A 135 0.36 -18.74 8.00
N LEU A 136 1.07 -17.61 8.01
CA LEU A 136 0.50 -16.27 8.02
C LEU A 136 0.01 -15.90 6.60
N LEU A 137 -1.29 -15.61 6.47
CA LEU A 137 -1.92 -15.29 5.20
C LEU A 137 -2.23 -13.79 5.06
N ASN A 138 -2.75 -13.18 6.13
CA ASN A 138 -3.10 -11.75 6.15
C ASN A 138 -2.61 -11.10 7.44
N ASP A 139 -1.83 -10.03 7.32
CA ASP A 139 -1.42 -9.22 8.46
C ASP A 139 -2.54 -8.27 8.93
N TYR A 140 -2.43 -7.80 10.17
CA TYR A 140 -3.30 -6.73 10.68
C TYR A 140 -2.83 -5.38 10.13
N MET A 141 -3.73 -4.66 9.48
CA MET A 141 -3.47 -3.35 8.88
C MET A 141 -4.19 -2.21 9.61
N ARG A 142 -5.29 -2.53 10.30
CA ARG A 142 -6.04 -1.58 11.14
C ARG A 142 -5.83 -1.88 12.61
N ARG A 143 -5.65 -0.83 13.41
CA ARG A 143 -5.61 -0.95 14.88
C ARG A 143 -7.02 -1.16 15.42
N LYS A 144 -7.20 -2.21 16.24
CA LYS A 144 -8.46 -2.46 16.95
C LYS A 144 -8.75 -1.38 17.98
N ARG A 145 -9.96 -0.81 17.93
CA ARG A 145 -10.50 0.18 18.88
C ARG A 145 -11.60 -0.45 19.73
N ARG A 146 -11.82 0.08 20.93
CA ARG A 146 -12.85 -0.42 21.87
C ARG A 146 -14.27 -0.29 21.31
N LEU A 147 -14.51 0.73 20.49
CA LEU A 147 -15.82 1.05 19.92
C LEU A 147 -16.01 0.46 18.51
N ASP A 148 -15.04 -0.29 17.99
CA ASP A 148 -15.20 -0.91 16.69
C ASP A 148 -16.37 -1.92 16.72
N GLN A 149 -17.21 -1.88 15.69
CA GLN A 149 -18.34 -2.79 15.55
C GLN A 149 -17.87 -4.23 15.32
N ALA A 150 -18.73 -5.21 15.61
CA ALA A 150 -18.40 -6.64 15.53
C ALA A 150 -17.91 -7.10 14.14
N GLN A 151 -18.34 -6.42 13.06
CA GLN A 151 -18.00 -6.75 11.68
C GLN A 151 -16.88 -5.86 11.10
N THR A 152 -16.16 -5.12 11.95
CA THR A 152 -15.05 -4.27 11.49
C THR A 152 -13.95 -5.13 10.89
N ALA A 153 -13.51 -4.79 9.67
CA ALA A 153 -12.38 -5.41 9.01
C ALA A 153 -11.04 -4.95 9.61
N TYR A 154 -10.07 -5.86 9.73
CA TYR A 154 -8.74 -5.53 10.26
C TYR A 154 -7.59 -6.08 9.44
N LEU A 155 -7.84 -7.14 8.66
CA LEU A 155 -6.82 -7.85 7.93
C LEU A 155 -6.61 -7.23 6.55
N THR A 156 -5.38 -7.32 6.04
CA THR A 156 -5.00 -6.84 4.71
C THR A 156 -5.95 -7.32 3.61
N GLY A 157 -6.32 -8.61 3.62
CA GLY A 157 -7.24 -9.19 2.63
C GLY A 157 -8.66 -8.64 2.69
N GLU A 158 -9.12 -8.20 3.86
CA GLU A 158 -10.45 -7.60 4.05
C GLU A 158 -10.48 -6.13 3.61
N LEU A 159 -9.34 -5.45 3.72
CA LEU A 159 -9.20 -4.02 3.48
C LEU A 159 -8.71 -3.71 2.07
N PHE A 160 -8.54 -4.72 1.21
CA PHE A 160 -8.01 -4.59 -0.14
C PHE A 160 -8.91 -3.75 -1.06
N ALA A 161 -8.35 -2.72 -1.67
CA ALA A 161 -9.05 -1.83 -2.60
C ALA A 161 -8.72 -2.13 -4.07
N GLY A 162 -7.46 -2.52 -4.34
CA GLY A 162 -6.98 -2.78 -5.69
C GLY A 162 -5.46 -2.81 -5.79
N PHE A 163 -4.97 -3.15 -6.97
CA PHE A 163 -3.57 -3.03 -7.37
C PHE A 163 -3.40 -1.92 -8.41
N GLY A 164 -2.19 -1.40 -8.51
CA GLY A 164 -1.77 -0.49 -9.57
C GLY A 164 -0.40 -0.86 -10.11
N THR A 165 -0.30 -0.99 -11.42
CA THR A 165 0.94 -1.21 -12.15
C THR A 165 1.33 0.07 -12.85
N ARG A 166 2.57 0.55 -12.65
CA ARG A 166 3.11 1.61 -13.51
C ARG A 166 3.59 0.99 -14.82
N VAL A 167 2.98 1.38 -15.94
CA VAL A 167 3.40 0.91 -17.26
C VAL A 167 4.60 1.74 -17.68
N ILE A 168 5.79 1.12 -17.73
CA ILE A 168 6.96 1.75 -18.32
C ILE A 168 6.95 1.40 -19.81
N GLU A 169 6.63 2.37 -20.66
CA GLU A 169 6.92 2.25 -22.08
C GLU A 169 8.44 2.27 -22.26
N TYR A 170 9.03 1.13 -22.62
CA TYR A 170 10.39 1.14 -23.13
C TYR A 170 10.37 1.87 -24.48
N ARG A 171 10.79 3.14 -24.51
CA ARG A 171 11.29 3.72 -25.75
C ARG A 171 12.50 2.89 -26.15
N GLN A 172 12.36 2.12 -27.24
CA GLN A 172 13.52 1.54 -27.89
C GLN A 172 14.44 2.69 -28.36
N PRO A 173 15.77 2.51 -28.26
CA PRO A 173 16.72 3.50 -28.74
C PRO A 173 16.56 3.79 -30.23
#